data_AF-A0A7K2NDV4-F1
#
_entry.id   AF-A0A7K2NDV4-F1
#
_cell.length_a   1.000
_cell.length_b   1.000
_cell.length_c   1.000
_cell.angle_alpha   90.00
_cell.angle_beta   90.00
_cell.angle_gamma   90.00
#
_symmetry.space_group_name_H-M   'P 1'
#
loop_
_entity.id
_entity.type
_entity.pdbx_description
1 polymer ?
#
loop_
_entity_poly.entity_id
_entity_poly.type
_entity_poly.pdbx_seq_one_letter_code
_entity_poly.pdbx_strand_id
1 'polypeptide(L)' 'MTDPRTPIRRVIHQLHDLRTLLNPHRTYLPVRDYLERFDEAVRFRMLLLADIVTSSRGGTPV' A
#
# COMPACT_ATOMS: atom_id res chain seq x y z
N MET A 1 15.66 16.79 -14.15
CA MET A 1 15.07 17.27 -12.89
C MET A 1 14.39 16.06 -12.23
N THR A 2 14.99 15.51 -11.18
CA THR A 2 14.54 14.24 -10.57
C THR A 2 13.36 14.51 -9.64
N ASP A 3 12.19 13.93 -9.90
CA ASP A 3 11.02 14.05 -9.01
C ASP A 3 11.35 13.34 -7.67
N PRO A 4 11.29 14.04 -6.52
CA PRO A 4 11.61 13.49 -5.21
C PRO A 4 10.69 12.35 -4.77
N ARG A 5 9.55 12.12 -5.44
CA ARG A 5 8.64 10.98 -5.20
C ARG A 5 9.05 9.72 -5.95
N THR A 6 9.98 9.82 -6.91
CA THR A 6 10.47 8.69 -7.72
C THR A 6 11.08 7.57 -6.86
N PRO A 7 11.93 7.85 -5.85
CA PRO A 7 12.48 6.82 -4.99
C PRO A 7 11.39 6.08 -4.20
N ILE A 8 10.43 6.82 -3.63
CA ILE A 8 9.31 6.25 -2.86
C ILE A 8 8.43 5.37 -3.76
N ARG A 9 8.11 5.84 -4.98
CA ARG A 9 7.33 5.07 -5.95
C ARG A 9 8.04 3.77 -6.32
N ARG A 10 9.37 3.81 -6.49
CA ARG A 10 10.18 2.62 -6.78
C ARG A 10 10.12 1.59 -5.66
N VAL A 11 10.23 2.02 -4.41
CA VAL A 11 10.14 1.13 -3.24
C VAL A 11 8.77 0.46 -3.16
N ILE A 12 7.69 1.20 -3.42
CA ILE A 12 6.33 0.63 -3.43
C ILE A 12 6.19 -0.46 -4.51
N HIS A 13 6.71 -0.23 -5.71
CA HIS A 13 6.72 -1.24 -6.76
C HIS A 13 7.53 -2.47 -6.36
N GLN A 14 8.73 -2.29 -5.80
CA GLN A 14 9.57 -3.40 -5.35
C GLN A 14 8.90 -4.24 -4.25
N LEU A 15 8.16 -3.61 -3.34
CA LEU A 15 7.39 -4.32 -2.31
C LEU A 15 6.21 -5.10 -2.92
N HIS A 16 5.56 -4.55 -3.95
CA HIS A 16 4.51 -5.26 -4.67
C HIS A 16 5.04 -6.48 -5.45
N ASP A 17 6.21 -6.33 -6.09
CA ASP A 17 6.89 -7.41 -6.78
C ASP A 17 7.29 -8.52 -5.79
N LEU A 18 7.82 -8.13 -4.62
CA LEU A 18 8.15 -9.06 -3.53
C LEU A 18 6.93 -9.84 -3.06
N ARG A 19 5.78 -9.17 -2.84
CA ARG A 19 4.52 -9.85 -2.49
C ARG A 19 4.15 -10.90 -3.54
N THR A 20 4.28 -10.56 -4.82
CA THR A 20 3.98 -11.47 -5.95
C THR A 20 4.90 -12.69 -5.95
N LEU A 21 6.19 -12.49 -5.68
CA LEU A 21 7.18 -13.56 -5.58
C LEU A 21 6.94 -14.48 -4.38
N LEU A 22 6.43 -13.95 -3.26
CA LEU A 22 6.19 -14.70 -2.04
C LEU A 22 4.85 -15.45 -2.02
N ASN A 23 3.85 -14.99 -2.78
CA ASN A 23 2.51 -15.58 -2.82
C ASN A 23 2.47 -17.10 -3.09
N PRO A 24 3.30 -17.69 -3.97
CA PRO A 24 3.38 -19.14 -4.14
C PRO A 24 3.78 -19.91 -2.87
N HIS A 25 4.49 -19.26 -1.94
CA HIS A 25 5.01 -19.86 -0.71
C HIS A 25 4.13 -19.57 0.53
N ARG A 26 2.89 -19.11 0.34
CA ARG A 26 1.94 -18.75 1.42
C ARG A 26 1.60 -19.88 2.41
N THR A 27 1.95 -21.13 2.11
CA THR A 27 1.78 -22.26 3.04
C THR A 27 2.85 -22.28 4.12
N TYR A 28 3.98 -21.62 3.89
CA TYR A 28 5.02 -21.45 4.89
C TYR A 28 4.66 -20.33 5.86
N LEU A 29 4.60 -20.66 7.15
CA LEU A 29 4.06 -19.78 8.21
C LEU A 29 4.66 -18.36 8.21
N PRO A 30 5.99 -18.16 8.14
CA PRO A 30 6.55 -16.81 8.10
C PRO A 30 6.15 -15.99 6.87
N VAL A 31 5.98 -16.64 5.72
CA VAL A 31 5.56 -15.98 4.48
C VAL A 31 4.09 -15.58 4.58
N ARG A 32 3.25 -16.45 5.14
CA ARG A 32 1.84 -16.13 5.40
C ARG A 32 1.70 -14.92 6.31
N ASP A 33 2.39 -14.92 7.45
CA ASP A 33 2.31 -13.83 8.44
C ASP A 33 2.81 -12.50 7.86
N TYR A 34 3.85 -12.54 7.00
CA TYR A 34 4.30 -11.37 6.27
C TYR A 34 3.24 -10.85 5.29
N LEU A 35 2.64 -11.74 4.48
CA LEU A 35 1.63 -11.36 3.48
C LEU A 35 0.36 -10.80 4.14
N GLU A 36 -0.06 -11.35 5.29
CA GLU A 36 -1.21 -10.84 6.05
C GLU A 36 -0.96 -9.42 6.55
N ARG A 37 0.21 -9.15 7.16
CA ARG A 37 0.59 -7.80 7.61
C ARG A 37 0.72 -6.82 6.44
N PHE A 38 1.23 -7.29 5.31
CA PHE A 38 1.32 -6.49 4.09
C PHE A 38 -0.07 -6.08 3.59
N ASP A 39 -0.98 -7.05 3.47
CA ASP A 39 -2.33 -6.82 2.98
C ASP A 39 -3.14 -5.92 3.93
N GLU A 40 -2.93 -6.06 5.25
CA GLU A 40 -3.50 -5.15 6.26
C GLU A 40 -3.01 -3.70 6.08
N ALA A 41 -1.71 -3.49 5.89
CA ALA A 41 -1.14 -2.16 5.68
C ALA A 41 -1.66 -1.50 4.39
N VAL A 42 -1.78 -2.29 3.31
CA VAL A 42 -2.39 -1.82 2.04
C VAL A 42 -3.84 -1.42 2.26
N ARG A 43 -4.62 -2.22 2.98
CA ARG A 43 -6.02 -1.94 3.29
C ARG A 43 -6.17 -0.67 4.11
N PHE A 44 -5.37 -0.50 5.16
CA PHE A 44 -5.36 0.71 5.97
C PHE A 44 -5.05 1.95 5.11
N ARG A 45 -4.05 1.87 4.23
CA ARG A 45 -3.73 2.96 3.31
C ARG A 45 -4.87 3.28 2.35
N MET A 46 -5.55 2.28 1.80
CA MET A 46 -6.71 2.49 0.92
C MET A 46 -7.85 3.19 1.66
N LEU A 47 -8.14 2.76 2.89
CA LEU A 47 -9.17 3.40 3.73
C LEU A 47 -8.81 4.84 4.05
N LEU A 48 -7.56 5.12 4.42
CA LEU A 48 -7.08 6.47 4.67
C LEU A 48 -7.18 7.35 3.41
N LEU A 49 -6.82 6.83 2.24
CA LEU A 49 -6.96 7.56 0.98
C LEU A 49 -8.43 7.83 0.64
N ALA A 50 -9.31 6.86 0.87
CA ALA A 50 -10.75 7.04 0.69
C ALA A 50 -11.30 8.13 1.62
N ASP A 51 -10.86 8.15 2.89
CA ASP A 51 -11.22 9.17 3.86
C ASP A 51 -10.73 10.57 3.46
N ILE A 52 -9.47 10.70 3.02
CA ILE A 52 -8.90 11.97 2.53
C ILE A 52 -9.68 12.48 1.31
N VAL A 53 -9.97 11.62 0.34
CA VAL A 53 -10.72 12.01 -0.87
C VAL A 53 -12.15 12.42 -0.53
N THR A 54 -12.80 11.71 0.40
CA THR A 54 -14.16 12.03 0.86
C THR A 54 -14.19 13.34 1.62
N SER A 55 -13.24 13.56 2.54
CA SER A 55 -13.07 14.80 3.31
C SER A 55 -12.72 16.00 2.42
N SER A 56 -11.89 15.81 1.40
CA SER A 56 -11.54 16.85 0.42
C SER A 56 -12.72 17.26 -0.47
N ARG A 57 -13.79 16.45 -0.57
CA ARG A 57 -14.99 16.73 -1.38
C ARG A 57 -16.07 17.52 -0.63
N GLY A 58 -15.96 17.65 0.69
CA GLY A 58 -16.93 18.37 1.55
C GLY A 58 -16.58 19.84 1.83
N GLY A 59 -15.53 20.37 1.22
CA GLY A 59 -15.04 21.73 1.47
C GLY A 59 -15.73 22.82 0.67
N THR A 60 -16.99 23.14 1.01
CA THR A 60 -17.50 24.53 1.01
C THR A 60 -18.68 24.63 1.98
N PRO A 61 -18.49 25.14 3.21
CA PRO A 61 -19.44 26.06 3.80
C PRO A 61 -19.09 27.47 3.31
N VAL A 62 -19.99 28.02 2.48
CA VAL A 62 -20.19 29.47 2.37
C VAL A 62 -20.65 30.04 3.70
#